data_AF-A0A969P7Z4-F1
#
_entry.id   AF-A0A969P7Z4-F1
#
_cell.length_a   1.000
_cell.length_b   1.000
_cell.length_c   1.000
_cell.angle_alpha   90.00
_cell.angle_beta   90.00
_cell.angle_gamma   90.00
#
_symmetry.space_group_name_H-M   'P 1'
#
loop_
_entity.id
_entity.type
_entity.pdbx_description
1 polymer ?
#
loop_
_entity_poly.entity_id
_entity_poly.type
_entity_poly.pdbx_seq_one_letter_code
_entity_poly.pdbx_strand_id
1 'polypeptide(L)' 'MQSKRHILRSQLGFTAPPHSRPKPCAGCANYHGIAYGYTSESRAVLICGFHPYGWHREGICPDWCGAG' A
#
# COMPACT_ATOMS: atom_id res chain seq x y z
N MET A 1 -14.23 23.76 -2.74
CA MET A 1 -13.68 24.34 -1.48
C MET A 1 -12.70 23.34 -0.88
N GLN A 2 -11.39 23.58 -0.99
CA GLN A 2 -10.38 22.69 -0.38
C GLN A 2 -10.35 22.91 1.14
N SER A 3 -10.45 21.84 1.92
CA SER A 3 -10.51 21.95 3.39
C SER A 3 -9.20 22.51 3.96
N LYS A 4 -9.27 23.33 5.01
CA LYS A 4 -8.09 23.88 5.73
C LYS A 4 -7.09 22.80 6.17
N ARG A 5 -7.54 21.54 6.32
CA ARG A 5 -6.70 20.37 6.67
C ARG A 5 -5.73 19.97 5.55
N HIS A 6 -6.07 20.22 4.28
CA HIS A 6 -5.18 19.90 3.15
C HIS A 6 -3.94 20.82 3.10
N ILE A 7 -4.11 22.10 3.46
CA ILE A 7 -3.04 23.10 3.40
C ILE A 7 -1.92 22.76 4.38
N LEU A 8 -2.26 22.38 5.63
CA LEU A 8 -1.27 21.99 6.64
C LEU A 8 -0.42 20.79 6.21
N ARG A 9 -1.01 19.81 5.51
CA ARG A 9 -0.30 18.60 5.06
C ARG A 9 0.74 18.92 4.00
N SER A 10 0.41 19.80 3.05
CA SER A 10 1.32 20.20 1.98
C SER A 10 2.51 21.02 2.47
N GLN A 11 2.32 21.89 3.47
CA GLN A 11 3.38 22.75 4.02
C GLN A 11 4.44 21.99 4.83
N LEU A 12 4.09 20.78 5.31
CA LEU A 12 4.99 19.88 6.04
C LEU A 12 5.63 18.81 5.14
N GLY A 13 5.50 18.91 3.81
CA GLY A 13 6.08 17.96 2.87
C GLY A 13 5.33 16.63 2.74
N PHE A 14 4.11 16.51 3.28
CA PHE A 14 3.25 15.34 3.07
C PHE A 14 2.47 15.47 1.75
N THR A 15 3.19 15.48 0.63
CA THR A 15 2.63 15.52 -0.73
C THR A 15 2.15 14.14 -1.15
N ALA A 16 0.86 13.88 -0.94
CA ALA A 16 0.12 12.67 -1.32
C ALA A 16 0.70 11.34 -0.77
N PRO A 17 -0.15 10.39 -0.33
CA PRO A 17 0.36 9.05 -0.08
C PRO A 17 0.89 8.49 -1.41
N PRO A 18 2.13 7.96 -1.45
CA PRO A 18 2.61 7.27 -2.65
C PRO A 18 1.62 6.17 -3.00
N HIS A 19 1.44 5.93 -4.31
CA HIS A 19 0.55 4.91 -4.86
C HIS A 19 0.47 3.72 -3.92
N SER A 20 -0.69 3.54 -3.25
CA SER A 20 -0.82 2.59 -2.16
C SER A 20 -0.49 1.17 -2.61
N ARG A 21 -0.72 0.88 -3.90
CA ARG A 21 -0.50 -0.40 -4.54
C ARG A 21 0.88 -0.49 -5.20
N PRO A 22 1.76 -1.39 -4.74
CA PRO A 22 3.03 -1.68 -5.39
C PRO A 22 2.84 -2.21 -6.81
N LYS A 23 3.78 -1.88 -7.71
CA LYS A 23 3.77 -2.35 -9.11
C LYS A 23 3.66 -3.89 -9.23
N PRO A 24 4.34 -4.71 -8.42
CA PRO A 24 4.19 -6.17 -8.47
C PRO A 24 2.77 -6.67 -8.16
N CYS A 25 1.95 -5.86 -7.49
CA CYS A 25 0.56 -6.18 -7.16
C CYS A 25 -0.45 -5.56 -8.14
N ALA A 26 0.00 -4.95 -9.23
CA ALA A 26 -0.91 -4.40 -10.24
C ALA A 26 -1.75 -5.54 -10.85
N GLY A 27 -3.07 -5.51 -10.64
CA GLY A 27 -3.98 -6.56 -11.15
C GLY A 27 -4.13 -7.78 -10.24
N CYS A 28 -3.54 -7.79 -9.05
CA CYS A 28 -3.81 -8.82 -8.05
C CYS A 28 -5.27 -8.70 -7.54
N ALA A 29 -6.07 -9.74 -7.74
CA ALA A 29 -7.47 -9.79 -7.28
C ALA A 29 -7.59 -9.76 -5.74
N ASN A 30 -6.54 -10.21 -5.06
CA ASN A 30 -6.46 -10.34 -3.61
C ASN A 30 -5.65 -9.22 -2.94
N TYR A 31 -5.39 -8.13 -3.66
CA TYR A 31 -4.65 -7.00 -3.10
C TYR A 31 -5.41 -6.39 -1.91
N HIS A 32 -4.75 -6.34 -0.75
CA HIS A 32 -5.33 -5.84 0.50
C HIS A 32 -4.86 -4.41 0.80
N GLY A 33 -3.55 -4.21 0.96
CA GLY A 33 -2.95 -2.88 1.03
C GLY A 33 -3.26 -2.07 2.29
N ILE A 34 -3.64 -2.71 3.40
CA ILE A 34 -4.00 -2.03 4.65
C ILE A 34 -2.88 -2.20 5.67
N ALA A 35 -2.54 -1.10 6.35
CA ALA A 35 -1.63 -1.08 7.49
C ALA A 35 -2.39 -1.35 8.79
N TYR A 36 -1.90 -2.29 9.58
CA TYR A 36 -2.37 -2.62 10.93
C TYR A 36 -1.34 -2.18 11.97
N GLY A 37 -1.78 -1.97 13.20
CA GLY A 37 -0.95 -1.46 14.30
C GLY A 37 -1.15 0.03 14.56
N TYR A 38 -0.93 0.43 15.81
CA TYR A 38 -1.22 1.79 16.28
C TYR A 38 0.04 2.65 16.46
N THR A 39 1.21 2.02 16.56
CA THR A 39 2.49 2.70 16.76
C THR A 39 3.40 2.50 15.55
N SER A 40 4.40 3.37 15.38
CA SER A 40 5.39 3.25 14.29
C SER A 40 6.13 1.90 14.30
N GLU A 41 6.41 1.36 15.47
CA GLU A 41 7.20 0.15 15.68
C GLU A 41 6.37 -1.11 15.44
N SER A 42 5.06 -1.06 15.69
CA SER A 42 4.14 -2.19 15.54
C SER A 42 3.38 -2.17 14.21
N ARG A 43 3.60 -1.15 13.38
CA ARG A 43 2.84 -0.98 12.14
C ARG A 43 3.32 -1.95 11.07
N ALA A 44 2.43 -2.84 10.64
CA ALA A 44 2.69 -3.80 9.57
C ALA A 44 1.67 -3.61 8.43
N VAL A 45 2.16 -3.60 7.19
CA VAL A 45 1.28 -3.55 6.01
C VAL A 45 0.98 -4.96 5.55
N LEU A 46 -0.29 -5.33 5.55
CA LEU A 46 -0.75 -6.57 4.93
C LEU A 46 -1.00 -6.30 3.44
N ILE A 47 -0.14 -6.84 2.59
CA ILE A 47 -0.11 -6.52 1.16
C ILE A 47 -1.16 -7.31 0.38
N CYS A 48 -1.28 -8.62 0.62
CA CYS A 48 -2.24 -9.51 -0.03
C CYS A 48 -3.01 -10.33 1.03
N GLY A 49 -4.30 -10.57 0.78
CA GLY A 49 -5.17 -11.34 1.67
C GLY A 49 -4.84 -12.85 1.72
N PHE A 50 -4.24 -13.39 0.66
CA PHE A 50 -3.81 -14.80 0.60
C PHE A 50 -2.31 -14.98 0.87
N HIS A 51 -1.51 -13.95 0.57
CA HIS A 51 -0.06 -13.95 0.79
C HIS A 51 0.34 -12.77 1.68
N PRO A 52 0.39 -12.96 3.02
CA PRO A 52 0.56 -11.86 3.97
C PRO A 52 1.84 -11.03 3.76
N TYR A 53 2.92 -11.69 3.33
CA TYR A 53 4.21 -11.06 3.03
C TYR A 53 4.29 -10.49 1.60
N GLY A 54 3.30 -10.79 0.76
CA GLY A 54 3.21 -10.33 -0.63
C GLY A 54 4.47 -10.63 -1.44
N TRP A 55 4.78 -9.72 -2.36
CA TRP A 55 5.90 -9.79 -3.30
C TRP A 55 7.29 -9.52 -2.68
N HIS A 56 7.39 -9.14 -1.40
CA HIS A 56 8.66 -8.67 -0.82
C HIS A 56 9.80 -9.69 -0.87
N ARG A 57 9.48 -10.99 -0.81
CA ARG A 57 10.48 -12.06 -0.91
C ARG A 57 10.75 -12.50 -2.34
N GLU A 58 9.75 -12.46 -3.21
CA GLU A 58 9.77 -13.11 -4.52
C GLU A 58 9.91 -12.12 -5.70
N GLY A 59 9.79 -10.82 -5.43
CA GLY A 59 9.83 -9.75 -6.45
C GLY A 59 8.57 -9.65 -7.31
N ILE A 60 7.76 -10.71 -7.37
CA ILE A 60 6.47 -10.79 -8.06
C ILE A 60 5.35 -11.10 -7.08
N CYS A 61 4.12 -10.66 -7.38
CA CYS A 61 2.96 -11.10 -6.62
C CYS A 61 2.51 -12.48 -7.12
N PRO A 62 2.46 -13.51 -6.26
CA PRO A 62 2.07 -14.87 -6.67
C PRO A 62 0.61 -14.96 -7.18
N ASP A 63 -0.26 -14.06 -6.72
CA ASP A 63 -1.66 -13.95 -7.15
C ASP A 63 -1.86 -13.02 -8.37
N TRP A 64 -0.79 -12.61 -9.04
CA TRP A 64 -0.91 -11.76 -10.21
C TRP A 64 -1.32 -12.58 -11.43
N CYS A 65 -2.62 -12.58 -11.76
CA CYS A 65 -3.15 -13.24 -12.96
C CYS A 65 -2.93 -12.46 -14.28
N GLY A 66 -1.92 -11.59 -14.36
CA GLY A 66 -1.68 -10.71 -15.50
C GLY A 66 -0.65 -11.18 -16.53
N ALA A 67 -0.15 -12.41 -16.43
CA ALA A 67 0.58 -13.06 -17.51
C ALA A 67 -0.39 -13.96 -18.29
N GLY A 68 -1.20 -13.31 -19.14
CA GLY A 68 -1.86 -13.96 -20.27
C GLY A 68 -0.96 -13.90 -21.49
#